data_AF-A0A6J1W4L6-F1
#
_entry.id   AF-A0A6J1W4L6-F1
#
_cell.length_a   1.000
_cell.length_b   1.000
_cell.length_c   1.000
_cell.angle_alpha   90.00
_cell.angle_beta   90.00
_cell.angle_gamma   90.00
#
_symmetry.space_group_name_H-M   'P 1'
#
loop_
_entity.id
_entity.type
_entity.pdbx_description
1 polymer ?
#
loop_
_entity_poly.entity_id
_entity_poly.type
_entity_poly.pdbx_seq_one_letter_code
_entity_poly.pdbx_strand_id
1 'polypeptide(L)'
;GEFSFENDQLIEGGVLDGLHNGIRYREVRQYRTRYHLVRFYFLTRIYSEYFESILKDFRVGPQPDVLILNSCVWDVSRYGPSSMMEYRRNLEIAFNKLDADLPPSCLVIWNMTMPLGPRIKGGFLIPE
;
A
#
# COMPACT_ATOMS: atom_id res chain seq x y z
N GLY A 1 3.07 -12.87 7.61
CA GLY A 1 4.45 -12.41 7.47
C GLY A 1 5.34 -13.05 8.52
N GLU A 2 6.64 -13.00 8.30
CA GLU A 2 7.67 -13.31 9.30
C GLU A 2 8.07 -12.05 10.08
N PHE A 3 8.68 -12.21 11.26
CA PHE A 3 9.13 -11.06 12.07
C PHE A 3 10.24 -10.25 11.40
N SER A 4 11.10 -10.91 10.61
CA SER A 4 12.23 -10.28 9.92
C SER A 4 12.62 -11.08 8.68
N PHE A 5 12.96 -10.41 7.57
CA PHE A 5 13.45 -11.03 6.34
C PHE A 5 14.52 -10.13 5.71
N GLU A 6 15.66 -10.69 5.28
CA GLU A 6 16.74 -9.92 4.62
C GLU A 6 17.10 -8.61 5.36
N ASN A 7 17.17 -8.67 6.69
CA ASN A 7 17.46 -7.55 7.63
C ASN A 7 16.36 -6.49 7.78
N ASP A 8 15.20 -6.63 7.12
CA ASP A 8 14.03 -5.84 7.48
C ASP A 8 13.38 -6.37 8.78
N GLN A 9 12.49 -5.56 9.35
CA GLN A 9 11.71 -5.91 10.54
C GLN A 9 10.24 -5.60 10.30
N LEU A 10 9.36 -6.45 10.82
CA LEU A 10 7.93 -6.19 10.90
C LEU A 10 7.67 -5.15 12.00
N ILE A 11 7.05 -4.03 11.62
CA ILE A 11 6.76 -2.91 12.50
C ILE A 11 5.30 -2.92 12.98
N GLU A 12 4.37 -3.26 12.08
CA GLU A 12 2.94 -3.27 12.35
C GLU A 12 2.24 -4.36 11.53
N GLY A 13 1.16 -4.92 12.06
CA GLY A 13 0.30 -5.84 11.34
C GLY A 13 0.92 -7.23 11.15
N GLY A 14 0.53 -7.94 10.10
CA GLY A 14 1.00 -9.30 9.83
C GLY A 14 0.80 -10.24 11.02
N VAL A 15 1.86 -10.90 11.48
CA VAL A 15 1.77 -11.82 12.64
C VAL A 15 1.58 -11.11 13.98
N LEU A 16 1.83 -9.79 14.07
CA LEU A 16 1.62 -9.02 15.29
C LEU A 16 0.13 -8.74 15.56
N ASP A 17 -0.69 -8.69 14.51
CA ASP A 17 -2.13 -8.37 14.58
C ASP A 17 -3.03 -9.56 14.14
N GLY A 18 -2.41 -10.71 13.87
CA GLY A 18 -3.08 -11.90 13.36
C GLY A 18 -3.21 -11.92 11.83
N LEU A 19 -2.91 -13.08 11.23
CA LEU A 19 -2.96 -13.23 9.78
C LEU A 19 -4.40 -13.42 9.28
N HIS A 20 -4.79 -12.61 8.29
CA HIS A 20 -6.09 -12.74 7.64
C HIS A 20 -6.08 -12.13 6.23
N ASN A 21 -7.04 -12.53 5.39
CA ASN A 21 -7.14 -12.07 3.98
C ASN A 21 -8.21 -10.99 3.79
N GLY A 22 -8.41 -10.15 4.81
CA GLY A 22 -9.49 -9.15 4.83
C GLY A 22 -9.04 -7.79 4.33
N ILE A 23 -10.00 -6.93 3.97
CA ILE A 23 -9.75 -5.54 3.54
C ILE A 23 -9.14 -4.63 4.63
N ARG A 24 -9.07 -5.14 5.86
CA ARG A 24 -8.41 -4.47 6.99
C ARG A 24 -6.99 -4.96 7.23
N TYR A 25 -6.47 -5.88 6.40
CA TYR A 25 -5.12 -6.40 6.58
C TYR A 25 -4.11 -5.27 6.42
N ARG A 26 -3.17 -5.20 7.36
CA ARG A 26 -2.05 -4.26 7.37
C ARG A 26 -0.76 -5.03 7.55
N GLU A 27 0.29 -4.56 6.91
CA GLU A 27 1.65 -5.02 7.16
C GLU A 27 2.59 -3.86 6.84
N VAL A 28 3.35 -3.42 7.85
CA VAL A 28 4.38 -2.40 7.70
C VAL A 28 5.71 -3.05 8.00
N ARG A 29 6.63 -3.00 7.04
CA ARG A 29 7.98 -3.52 7.21
C ARG A 29 9.01 -2.41 7.02
N GLN A 30 10.11 -2.48 7.74
CA GLN A 30 11.14 -1.47 7.69
C GLN A 30 12.53 -2.08 7.66
N TYR A 31 13.30 -1.71 6.67
CA TYR A 31 14.75 -1.89 6.64
C TYR A 31 15.41 -0.54 6.89
N ARG A 32 16.38 -0.49 7.80
CA ARG A 32 17.06 0.75 8.16
C ARG A 32 18.55 0.54 8.39
N THR A 33 19.35 1.37 7.75
CA THR A 33 20.78 1.55 8.02
C THR A 33 21.05 2.98 8.48
N ARG A 34 22.33 3.36 8.59
CA ARG A 34 22.72 4.75 8.83
C ARG A 34 22.28 5.71 7.72
N TYR A 35 22.19 5.23 6.48
CA TYR A 35 21.99 6.06 5.29
C TYR A 35 20.68 5.79 4.54
N HIS A 36 20.11 4.60 4.73
CA HIS A 36 18.91 4.17 3.99
C HIS A 36 17.79 3.85 4.96
N LEU A 37 16.59 4.34 4.64
CA LEU A 37 15.34 3.92 5.24
C LEU A 37 14.44 3.43 4.11
N VAL A 38 14.10 2.15 4.13
CA VAL A 38 13.12 1.56 3.21
C VAL A 38 11.96 1.10 4.05
N ARG A 39 10.76 1.61 3.75
CA ARG A 39 9.53 1.21 4.44
C ARG A 39 8.53 0.69 3.43
N PHE A 40 8.07 -0.52 3.68
CA PHE A 40 7.02 -1.17 2.92
C PHE A 40 5.69 -1.03 3.65
N TYR A 41 4.65 -0.66 2.92
CA TYR A 41 3.28 -0.57 3.41
C TYR A 41 2.38 -1.43 2.53
N PHE A 42 1.77 -2.47 3.10
CA PHE A 42 0.78 -3.27 2.38
C PHE A 42 -0.55 -2.52 2.30
N LEU A 43 -0.96 -2.15 1.09
CA LEU A 43 -2.24 -1.49 0.83
C LEU A 43 -3.27 -2.50 0.33
N THR A 44 -4.47 -2.44 0.89
CA THR A 44 -5.65 -3.13 0.34
C THR A 44 -6.47 -2.23 -0.59
N ARG A 45 -6.18 -0.91 -0.58
CA ARG A 45 -6.90 0.13 -1.32
C ARG A 45 -5.99 1.33 -1.59
N ILE A 46 -6.10 1.93 -2.77
CA ILE A 46 -5.25 3.07 -3.18
C ILE A 46 -5.47 4.31 -2.31
N TYR A 47 -6.71 4.53 -1.85
CA TYR A 47 -7.05 5.59 -0.91
C TYR A 47 -7.97 5.03 0.17
N SER A 48 -7.59 5.26 1.43
CA SER A 48 -8.32 4.85 2.63
C SER A 48 -7.82 5.64 3.84
N GLU A 49 -8.48 5.50 4.99
CA GLU A 49 -8.00 6.07 6.26
C GLU A 49 -6.58 5.59 6.61
N TYR A 50 -6.23 4.36 6.22
CA TYR A 50 -4.86 3.84 6.40
C TYR A 50 -3.85 4.52 5.46
N PHE A 51 -4.24 4.86 4.23
CA PHE A 51 -3.37 5.65 3.36
C PHE A 51 -3.11 7.04 3.95
N GLU A 52 -4.13 7.67 4.53
CA GLU A 52 -3.98 8.96 5.23
C GLU A 52 -3.06 8.86 6.47
N SER A 53 -3.06 7.74 7.20
CA SER A 53 -2.09 7.54 8.29
C SER A 53 -0.67 7.41 7.77
N ILE A 54 -0.46 6.78 6.60
CA ILE A 54 0.87 6.72 5.96
C ILE A 54 1.33 8.12 5.54
N LEU A 55 0.46 8.93 4.92
CA LEU A 55 0.79 10.33 4.60
C LEU A 55 1.10 11.15 5.85
N LYS A 56 0.43 10.85 6.97
CA LYS A 56 0.75 11.47 8.25
C LYS A 56 2.16 11.11 8.72
N ASP A 57 2.59 9.85 8.56
CA ASP A 57 3.96 9.43 8.86
C ASP A 57 4.98 10.19 8.00
N PHE A 58 4.68 10.45 6.73
CA PHE A 58 5.56 11.24 5.85
C PHE A 58 5.69 12.69 6.32
N ARG A 59 4.59 13.29 6.80
CA ARG A 59 4.59 14.67 7.31
C ARG A 59 5.38 14.84 8.60
N VAL A 60 5.32 13.87 9.52
CA VAL A 60 5.98 13.97 10.83
C VAL A 60 7.36 13.31 10.87
N GLY A 61 7.61 12.37 9.98
CA GLY A 61 8.83 11.59 9.91
C GLY A 61 9.75 11.99 8.75
N PRO A 62 10.74 11.14 8.43
CA PRO A 62 11.55 11.32 7.24
C PRO A 62 10.68 11.23 5.99
N GLN A 63 10.74 12.26 5.15
CA GLN A 63 10.08 12.26 3.85
C GLN A 63 10.82 11.33 2.88
N PRO A 64 10.11 10.60 2.01
CA PRO A 64 10.76 9.71 1.06
C PRO A 64 11.43 10.51 -0.07
N ASP A 65 12.61 10.06 -0.49
CA ASP A 65 13.23 10.50 -1.75
C ASP A 65 12.59 9.82 -2.96
N VAL A 66 12.09 8.59 -2.77
CA VAL A 66 11.43 7.78 -3.80
C VAL A 66 10.20 7.11 -3.18
N LEU A 67 9.05 7.26 -3.84
CA LEU A 67 7.82 6.53 -3.52
C LEU A 67 7.46 5.60 -4.68
N ILE A 68 7.42 4.29 -4.41
CA ILE A 68 6.91 3.29 -5.36
C ILE A 68 5.51 2.89 -4.90
N LEU A 69 4.51 3.10 -5.76
CA LEU A 69 3.12 2.81 -5.46
C LEU A 69 2.54 1.82 -6.48
N ASN A 70 1.83 0.81 -5.98
CA ASN A 70 1.08 -0.15 -6.79
C ASN A 70 -0.28 -0.39 -6.14
N SER A 71 -1.34 -0.22 -6.91
CA SER A 71 -2.69 -0.63 -6.52
C SER A 71 -3.51 -0.90 -7.78
N CYS A 72 -4.40 -1.89 -7.75
CA CYS A 72 -5.42 -2.11 -8.79
C CYS A 72 -6.35 -3.26 -8.39
N VAL A 73 -5.83 -4.49 -8.37
CA VAL A 73 -6.66 -5.69 -8.37
C VAL A 73 -7.58 -5.77 -7.16
N TRP A 74 -7.06 -5.48 -5.96
CA TRP A 74 -7.90 -5.47 -4.75
C TRP A 74 -8.92 -4.33 -4.74
N ASP A 75 -8.53 -3.12 -5.16
CA ASP A 75 -9.44 -1.97 -5.25
C ASP A 75 -10.67 -2.28 -6.10
N VAL A 76 -10.50 -2.95 -7.24
CA VAL A 76 -11.58 -3.20 -8.21
C VAL A 76 -12.34 -4.51 -7.99
N SER A 77 -11.91 -5.38 -7.06
CA SER A 77 -12.53 -6.71 -6.87
C SER A 77 -13.06 -6.98 -5.46
N ARG A 78 -12.62 -6.24 -4.44
CA ARG A 78 -12.94 -6.53 -3.03
C ARG A 78 -13.89 -5.53 -2.36
N TYR A 79 -14.29 -4.48 -3.06
CA TYR A 79 -15.08 -3.36 -2.51
C TYR A 79 -16.50 -3.26 -3.08
N GLY A 80 -17.03 -4.36 -3.62
CA GLY A 80 -18.41 -4.44 -4.10
C GLY A 80 -18.63 -3.89 -5.52
N PRO A 81 -19.90 -3.74 -5.96
CA PRO A 81 -20.24 -3.44 -7.36
C PRO A 81 -19.72 -2.09 -7.88
N SER A 82 -19.57 -1.10 -7.01
CA SER A 82 -19.10 0.25 -7.36
C SER A 82 -17.58 0.39 -7.32
N SER A 83 -16.85 -0.67 -6.97
CA SER A 83 -15.40 -0.69 -6.74
C SER A 83 -14.58 -0.03 -7.85
N MET A 84 -14.91 -0.28 -9.12
CA MET A 84 -14.23 0.34 -10.25
C MET A 84 -14.44 1.86 -10.34
N MET A 85 -15.65 2.35 -10.07
CA MET A 85 -15.93 3.78 -10.02
C MET A 85 -15.20 4.43 -8.84
N GLU A 86 -15.27 3.80 -7.69
CA GLU A 86 -14.61 4.28 -6.48
C GLU A 86 -13.09 4.26 -6.63
N TYR A 87 -12.52 3.26 -7.30
CA TYR A 87 -11.09 3.18 -7.58
C TYR A 87 -10.60 4.39 -8.40
N ARG A 88 -11.34 4.78 -9.45
CA ARG A 88 -11.02 5.97 -10.25
C ARG A 88 -11.02 7.25 -9.40
N ARG A 89 -12.08 7.45 -8.62
CA ARG A 89 -12.18 8.60 -7.70
C ARG A 89 -11.07 8.60 -6.66
N ASN A 90 -10.74 7.43 -6.13
CA ASN A 90 -9.71 7.26 -5.13
C ASN A 90 -8.30 7.50 -5.68
N LEU A 91 -8.04 7.17 -6.95
CA LEU A 91 -6.79 7.52 -7.63
C LEU A 91 -6.61 9.04 -7.66
N GLU A 92 -7.62 9.78 -8.11
CA GLU A 92 -7.57 11.25 -8.15
C GLU A 92 -7.27 11.84 -6.76
N ILE A 93 -7.96 11.35 -5.73
CA ILE A 93 -7.74 11.80 -4.35
C ILE A 93 -6.32 11.45 -3.88
N ALA A 94 -5.86 10.22 -4.10
CA ALA A 94 -4.53 9.78 -3.67
C ALA A 94 -3.43 10.62 -4.33
N PHE A 95 -3.50 10.85 -5.65
CA PHE A 95 -2.49 11.64 -6.35
C PHE A 95 -2.52 13.11 -5.97
N ASN A 96 -3.70 13.72 -5.76
CA ASN A 96 -3.79 15.08 -5.24
C ASN A 96 -3.17 15.21 -3.83
N LYS A 97 -3.34 14.18 -2.99
CA LYS A 97 -2.73 14.14 -1.65
C LYS A 97 -1.22 13.96 -1.71
N LEU A 98 -0.74 13.08 -2.58
CA LEU A 98 0.69 12.90 -2.80
C LEU A 98 1.36 14.18 -3.30
N ASP A 99 0.74 14.90 -4.24
CA ASP A 99 1.23 16.20 -4.73
C ASP A 99 1.30 17.26 -3.62
N ALA A 100 0.35 17.24 -2.69
CA ALA A 100 0.31 18.18 -1.57
C ALA A 100 1.28 17.83 -0.43
N ASP A 101 1.48 16.53 -0.14
CA ASP A 101 2.18 16.07 1.06
C ASP A 101 3.65 15.67 0.81
N LEU A 102 4.04 15.36 -0.43
CA LEU A 102 5.41 14.98 -0.77
C LEU A 102 6.27 16.20 -1.10
N PRO A 103 7.60 16.13 -0.83
CA PRO A 103 8.49 17.19 -1.25
C PRO A 103 8.60 17.21 -2.79
N PRO A 104 8.80 18.38 -3.41
CA PRO A 104 9.00 18.48 -4.86
C PRO A 104 10.17 17.65 -5.42
N SER A 105 11.11 17.26 -4.56
CA SER A 105 12.25 16.41 -4.91
C SER A 105 11.95 14.90 -4.87
N CYS A 106 10.79 14.47 -4.35
CA CYS A 106 10.44 13.06 -4.28
C CYS A 106 10.08 12.52 -5.68
N LEU A 107 10.72 11.41 -6.06
CA LEU A 107 10.37 10.67 -7.27
C LEU A 107 9.21 9.71 -6.99
N VAL A 108 8.05 9.97 -7.59
CA VAL A 108 6.90 9.07 -7.51
C VAL A 108 6.87 8.12 -8.71
N ILE A 109 6.91 6.81 -8.45
CA ILE A 109 6.87 5.75 -9.46
C ILE A 109 5.54 4.99 -9.30
N TRP A 110 4.65 5.15 -10.27
CA TRP A 110 3.45 4.32 -10.39
C TRP A 110 3.81 3.00 -11.07
N ASN A 111 3.90 1.92 -10.29
CA ASN A 111 4.09 0.59 -10.82
C ASN A 111 2.73 0.00 -11.20
N MET A 112 2.57 -0.50 -12.42
CA MET A 112 1.31 -1.12 -12.85
C MET A 112 1.20 -2.55 -12.31
N THR A 113 0.01 -2.95 -11.84
CA THR A 113 -0.22 -4.36 -11.51
C THR A 113 -0.11 -5.21 -12.76
N MET A 114 0.58 -6.34 -12.66
CA MET A 114 0.73 -7.28 -13.78
C MET A 114 -0.66 -7.77 -14.24
N PRO A 115 -0.83 -8.09 -15.54
CA PRO A 115 -2.05 -8.67 -16.07
C PRO A 115 -2.46 -9.93 -15.30
N LEU A 116 -3.76 -10.10 -15.07
CA LEU A 116 -4.29 -11.30 -14.43
C LEU A 116 -4.21 -12.48 -15.38
N GLY A 117 -3.72 -13.61 -14.87
CA GLY A 117 -3.75 -14.88 -15.59
C GLY A 117 -5.16 -15.46 -15.68
N PRO A 118 -5.40 -16.44 -16.57
CA PRO A 118 -6.71 -17.06 -16.76
C PRO A 118 -7.21 -17.83 -15.52
N ARG A 119 -6.31 -18.17 -14.59
CA ARG A 119 -6.64 -18.80 -13.31
C ARG A 119 -6.07 -17.95 -12.19
N ILE A 120 -6.95 -17.36 -11.41
CA ILE A 120 -6.58 -16.53 -10.27
C ILE A 120 -6.61 -17.41 -9.02
N LYS A 121 -5.49 -17.49 -8.30
CA LYS A 121 -5.35 -18.21 -7.02
C LYS A 121 -4.93 -17.21 -5.94
N GLY A 122 -5.33 -17.46 -4.68
CA GLY A 122 -4.77 -16.76 -3.52
C GLY A 122 -5.51 -15.49 -3.07
N GLY A 123 -6.80 -15.58 -2.74
CA GLY A 123 -7.52 -14.47 -2.09
C GLY A 123 -7.61 -13.18 -2.92
N PHE A 124 -7.28 -13.20 -4.20
CA PHE A 124 -7.37 -12.02 -5.06
C PHE A 124 -8.83 -11.69 -5.42
N LEU A 125 -9.68 -12.70 -5.64
CA LEU A 125 -11.11 -12.53 -5.90
C LEU A 125 -11.95 -13.09 -4.77
N ILE A 126 -13.06 -12.43 -4.44
CA ILE A 126 -14.09 -13.01 -3.57
C ILE A 126 -14.66 -14.23 -4.32
N PRO A 127 -14.82 -15.41 -3.68
CA PRO A 127 -15.56 -16.52 -4.30
C PRO A 127 -16.96 -16.05 -4.70
N GLU A 128 -17.46 -16.51 -5.85
CA GLU A 128 -18.87 -16.35 -6.24
C GLU A 128 -19.82 -16.93 -5.19
#